data_AF-A0A0G4LZP2-F1
#
_entry.id   AF-A0A0G4LZP2-F1
#
_cell.length_a   1.000
_cell.length_b   1.000
_cell.length_c   1.000
_cell.angle_alpha   90.00
_cell.angle_beta   90.00
_cell.angle_gamma   90.00
#
_symmetry.space_group_name_H-M   'P 1'
#
loop_
_entity.id
_entity.type
_entity.pdbx_description
1 polymer ?
#
loop_
_entity_poly.entity_id
_entity_poly.type
_entity_poly.pdbx_seq_one_letter_code
_entity_poly.pdbx_strand_id
1 'polypeptide(L)'
;MATENDTINVASDEEGRNGVEQRRLRPRKPSSKAIENQTIDDTTDDAEITTRKPNRRNARAALGGRPSVEKERQVDDDTSRLAKQEPMKQQTKLLKAVLVKLQSLAELIEDLQDENRELKRDLLTTKDKLHMVTEQMTEQAQSIRGSAEAIATMVTGQQRSEPSYADIARMPPTSRLDNAGPGPTAPPGPTDVVFCTIDTSRIEDEQDEQLTPGAVRTLTEGEVRVDQSQSDWRCLAVTKDPKKPRIRIACRNEEEHTMVKRLVGAKLPRGARMLRDELYPVKVDYVSRTVVVDEANAIRSGAAEEIGKENDVQVAKVGWLSNRDVPKAYGSMVIYLTKKADAERLLAEGYAYAGGQSGRTKVFESRPRLDQCYNCQQVGRGHKAHQCDLPQMCGQCAKEGHHHSVCTETTLKCVPCGGPHASFSRNCKKLYPSLNE
;
A
#
# COMPACT_ATOMS: atom_id res chain seq x y z
N MET A 1 -45.60 -18.45 47.83
CA MET A 1 -45.02 -17.29 48.54
C MET A 1 -44.35 -16.41 47.50
N ALA A 2 -44.96 -15.24 47.31
CA ALA A 2 -44.48 -13.99 46.72
C ALA A 2 -43.70 -14.03 45.39
N THR A 3 -44.00 -13.25 44.34
CA THR A 3 -45.06 -12.30 43.93
C THR A 3 -44.54 -11.90 42.52
N GLU A 4 -45.26 -12.11 41.41
CA GLU A 4 -46.28 -11.18 40.87
C GLU A 4 -45.77 -9.71 40.86
N ASN A 5 -45.83 -8.89 39.82
CA ASN A 5 -46.53 -8.85 38.54
C ASN A 5 -45.78 -7.77 37.71
N ASP A 6 -45.49 -7.94 36.43
CA ASP A 6 -46.40 -7.92 35.28
C ASP A 6 -46.62 -6.49 34.73
N THR A 7 -46.79 -6.47 33.41
CA THR A 7 -47.43 -5.42 32.59
C THR A 7 -46.57 -4.30 31.98
N ILE A 8 -46.54 -4.38 30.64
CA ILE A 8 -46.12 -3.41 29.62
C ILE A 8 -47.31 -2.47 29.30
N ASN A 9 -47.06 -1.18 29.04
CA ASN A 9 -47.63 -0.37 27.94
C ASN A 9 -47.19 1.11 28.06
N VAL A 10 -46.42 1.68 27.12
CA VAL A 10 -46.77 2.31 25.81
C VAL A 10 -47.13 3.80 25.92
N ALA A 11 -46.31 4.60 25.20
CA ALA A 11 -46.51 5.91 24.55
C ALA A 11 -46.73 7.19 25.37
N SER A 12 -45.92 8.24 25.14
CA SER A 12 -46.17 9.28 24.11
C SER A 12 -45.23 10.49 24.28
N ASP A 13 -44.94 11.15 23.16
CA ASP A 13 -44.15 12.36 22.97
C ASP A 13 -44.65 13.59 23.76
N GLU A 14 -43.74 14.50 24.12
CA GLU A 14 -43.82 15.94 23.76
C GLU A 14 -42.55 16.73 24.14
N GLU A 15 -42.45 17.90 23.50
CA GLU A 15 -41.27 18.67 23.09
C GLU A 15 -40.49 19.45 24.18
N GLY A 16 -39.23 19.79 23.88
CA GLY A 16 -38.70 21.12 24.21
C GLY A 16 -37.27 21.26 24.78
N ARG A 17 -36.41 21.89 23.95
CA ARG A 17 -35.35 22.89 24.28
C ARG A 17 -33.89 22.43 24.58
N ASN A 18 -33.03 22.77 23.62
CA ASN A 18 -31.71 23.44 23.72
C ASN A 18 -30.79 23.23 24.96
N GLY A 19 -29.54 22.83 24.71
CA GLY A 19 -28.38 23.37 25.47
C GLY A 19 -27.34 22.37 25.98
N VAL A 20 -26.21 22.27 25.25
CA VAL A 20 -24.80 22.04 25.64
C VAL A 20 -24.49 21.60 27.09
N GLU A 21 -23.74 20.49 27.26
CA GLU A 21 -22.52 20.47 28.12
C GLU A 21 -21.63 19.23 27.94
N GLN A 22 -20.34 19.47 27.61
CA GLN A 22 -19.25 18.48 27.59
C GLN A 22 -18.71 18.22 29.00
N ARG A 23 -18.67 16.95 29.42
CA ARG A 23 -18.07 16.53 30.70
C ARG A 23 -16.56 16.26 30.55
N ARG A 24 -15.74 17.00 31.29
CA ARG A 24 -14.26 16.93 31.31
C ARG A 24 -13.74 15.66 32.02
N LEU A 25 -12.77 14.98 31.40
CA LEU A 25 -11.97 13.90 32.02
C LEU A 25 -10.69 14.47 32.67
N ARG A 26 -10.31 13.89 33.81
CA ARG A 26 -9.18 14.30 34.68
C ARG A 26 -7.80 13.97 34.07
N PRO A 27 -6.76 14.82 34.22
CA PRO A 27 -5.39 14.47 33.84
C PRO A 27 -4.67 13.57 34.86
N ARG A 28 -3.89 12.60 34.37
CA ARG A 28 -2.90 11.82 35.16
C ARG A 28 -1.56 12.57 35.24
N LYS A 29 -0.91 12.51 36.41
CA LYS A 29 0.40 13.13 36.72
C LYS A 29 1.58 12.45 35.98
N PRO A 30 2.60 13.20 35.52
CA PRO A 30 3.82 12.66 34.93
C PRO A 30 4.90 12.24 35.96
N SER A 31 5.82 11.38 35.51
CA SER A 31 6.88 10.69 36.27
C SER A 31 8.21 11.47 36.32
N SER A 32 9.08 11.07 37.26
CA SER A 32 10.22 11.75 37.90
C SER A 32 11.42 12.19 37.05
N LYS A 33 11.34 12.25 35.72
CA LYS A 33 12.45 12.71 34.85
C LYS A 33 12.35 14.17 34.35
N ALA A 34 11.41 14.95 34.89
CA ALA A 34 11.18 16.36 34.52
C ALA A 34 11.49 17.35 35.66
N ILE A 35 12.29 16.95 36.65
CA ILE A 35 12.70 17.81 37.77
C ILE A 35 14.20 18.08 37.64
N GLU A 36 14.60 18.91 36.68
CA GLU A 36 15.92 19.60 36.79
C GLU A 36 16.13 20.81 35.87
N ASN A 37 15.16 21.22 35.04
CA ASN A 37 15.35 22.35 34.12
C ASN A 37 14.40 23.55 34.35
N GLN A 38 13.82 23.71 35.55
CA GLN A 38 13.04 24.92 35.90
C GLN A 38 13.20 25.30 37.38
N THR A 39 14.37 25.81 37.73
CA THR A 39 14.53 26.91 38.69
C THR A 39 15.29 27.95 37.86
N ILE A 40 14.71 29.08 37.42
CA ILE A 40 14.16 30.20 38.18
C ILE A 40 13.39 31.04 37.14
N ASP A 41 12.10 31.25 37.37
CA ASP A 41 11.48 32.59 37.32
C ASP A 41 10.01 32.39 37.60
N ASP A 42 9.62 32.69 38.84
CA ASP A 42 8.24 32.98 39.15
C ASP A 42 8.21 34.15 40.13
N THR A 43 7.15 34.95 39.95
CA THR A 43 6.60 35.97 40.84
C THR A 43 7.09 37.41 40.71
N THR A 44 6.36 38.15 39.88
CA THR A 44 5.74 39.40 40.34
C THR A 44 4.23 39.21 40.28
N ASP A 45 3.55 39.41 41.40
CA ASP A 45 2.28 40.14 41.45
C ASP A 45 2.04 40.57 42.90
N ASP A 46 1.78 41.86 43.12
CA ASP A 46 0.54 42.28 43.75
C ASP A 46 0.38 43.82 43.75
N ALA A 47 -0.90 44.20 43.63
CA ALA A 47 -1.56 45.43 44.04
C ALA A 47 -1.84 46.52 42.97
N GLU A 48 -3.13 46.53 42.62
CA GLU A 48 -3.94 47.48 41.88
C GLU A 48 -4.17 48.82 42.64
N ILE A 49 -4.53 49.88 41.90
CA ILE A 49 -5.46 51.01 42.22
C ILE A 49 -4.99 52.40 41.74
N THR A 50 -5.60 52.82 40.62
CA THR A 50 -6.14 54.14 40.22
C THR A 50 -5.33 55.47 40.27
N THR A 51 -5.33 56.10 39.08
CA THR A 51 -5.59 57.53 38.76
C THR A 51 -4.49 58.62 38.79
N ARG A 52 -4.50 59.36 37.66
CA ARG A 52 -4.12 60.77 37.39
C ARG A 52 -2.67 61.11 36.99
N LYS A 53 -2.55 61.69 35.78
CA LYS A 53 -1.46 62.55 35.23
C LYS A 53 -1.19 63.76 36.18
N PRO A 54 -0.14 64.63 36.03
CA PRO A 54 0.76 64.84 34.87
C PRO A 54 2.23 65.30 35.16
N ASN A 55 3.00 65.45 34.06
CA ASN A 55 3.99 66.51 33.73
C ASN A 55 5.33 66.77 34.48
N ARG A 56 6.37 66.89 33.62
CA ARG A 56 7.39 67.98 33.48
C ARG A 56 8.54 68.17 34.50
N ARG A 57 9.73 68.27 33.86
CA ARG A 57 10.84 69.24 34.01
C ARG A 57 12.05 68.92 34.92
N ASN A 58 13.19 68.80 34.23
CA ASN A 58 14.46 69.53 34.36
C ASN A 58 15.09 69.79 35.74
N ALA A 59 16.37 69.41 35.89
CA ALA A 59 17.53 70.31 36.16
C ALA A 59 18.81 69.44 36.34
N ARG A 60 19.93 69.70 35.63
CA ARG A 60 21.07 70.60 35.98
C ARG A 60 21.72 70.25 37.33
N ALA A 61 23.02 70.28 37.57
CA ALA A 61 24.30 70.37 36.84
C ALA A 61 25.41 70.40 37.93
N ALA A 62 26.68 70.29 37.52
CA ALA A 62 27.90 70.76 38.21
C ALA A 62 28.35 70.01 39.49
N LEU A 63 29.62 69.84 39.88
CA LEU A 63 30.95 70.33 39.45
C LEU A 63 32.02 69.57 40.29
N GLY A 64 33.26 69.44 39.78
CA GLY A 64 34.47 69.63 40.61
C GLY A 64 35.48 68.46 40.77
N GLY A 65 36.74 68.73 40.39
CA GLY A 65 37.93 68.17 41.08
C GLY A 65 38.95 67.36 40.23
N ARG A 66 40.16 67.89 40.07
CA ARG A 66 41.43 67.27 39.59
C ARG A 66 42.53 67.67 40.62
N PRO A 67 43.80 67.19 40.57
CA PRO A 67 44.43 65.99 39.97
C PRO A 67 45.50 65.32 40.90
N SER A 68 46.12 64.19 40.50
CA SER A 68 47.60 63.99 40.43
C SER A 68 48.09 62.53 40.36
N VAL A 69 48.93 62.27 39.33
CA VAL A 69 50.16 61.45 39.31
C VAL A 69 50.07 59.95 39.61
N GLU A 70 50.19 59.11 38.57
CA GLU A 70 51.32 58.19 38.36
C GLU A 70 51.23 57.51 36.99
N LYS A 71 52.39 57.33 36.37
CA LYS A 71 52.63 56.89 35.00
C LYS A 71 53.30 55.53 35.11
N GLU A 72 52.65 54.45 34.68
CA GLU A 72 53.32 53.27 34.10
C GLU A 72 52.31 52.18 33.68
N ARG A 73 52.68 51.47 32.60
CA ARG A 73 52.03 50.29 31.98
C ARG A 73 50.93 50.57 30.96
N GLN A 74 51.37 50.91 29.75
CA GLN A 74 50.55 50.88 28.54
C GLN A 74 51.26 50.06 27.47
N VAL A 75 51.35 48.74 27.66
CA VAL A 75 51.73 47.78 26.60
C VAL A 75 50.90 46.48 26.65
N ASP A 76 50.13 46.19 27.71
CA ASP A 76 49.36 44.93 27.81
C ASP A 76 47.83 45.02 27.51
N ASP A 77 47.27 46.20 27.25
CA ASP A 77 45.81 46.36 27.02
C ASP A 77 45.39 46.09 25.56
N ASP A 78 46.25 46.36 24.57
CA ASP A 78 45.89 46.23 23.16
C ASP A 78 45.84 44.76 22.68
N THR A 79 46.69 43.88 23.21
CA THR A 79 46.67 42.44 22.94
C THR A 79 45.42 41.74 23.52
N SER A 80 44.94 42.18 24.69
CA SER A 80 43.71 41.66 25.31
C SER A 80 42.44 42.12 24.60
N ARG A 81 42.43 43.36 24.07
CA ARG A 81 41.32 43.91 23.29
C ARG A 81 41.17 43.23 21.93
N LEU A 82 42.27 42.94 21.22
CA LEU A 82 42.24 42.25 19.93
C LEU A 82 41.77 40.79 20.06
N ALA A 83 42.22 40.08 21.10
CA ALA A 83 41.84 38.68 21.36
C ALA A 83 40.33 38.51 21.70
N LYS A 84 39.69 39.53 22.28
CA LYS A 84 38.23 39.54 22.54
C LYS A 84 37.41 40.04 21.34
N GLN A 85 38.03 40.74 20.40
CA GLN A 85 37.34 41.32 19.25
C GLN A 85 37.06 40.27 18.15
N GLU A 86 37.95 39.29 17.97
CA GLU A 86 37.76 38.20 17.01
C GLU A 86 36.57 37.28 17.33
N PRO A 87 36.40 36.76 18.56
CA PRO A 87 35.22 35.94 18.89
C PRO A 87 33.92 36.74 18.80
N MET A 88 33.91 38.03 19.15
CA MET A 88 32.73 38.91 18.96
C MET A 88 32.40 39.14 17.48
N LYS A 89 33.41 39.27 16.62
CA LYS A 89 33.23 39.35 15.15
C LYS A 89 32.68 38.03 14.58
N GLN A 90 33.09 36.88 15.11
CA GLN A 90 32.55 35.58 14.70
C GLN A 90 31.12 35.37 15.19
N GLN A 91 30.81 35.72 16.45
CA GLN A 91 29.46 35.65 17.00
C GLN A 91 28.49 36.55 16.24
N THR A 92 28.89 37.78 15.90
CA THR A 92 28.05 38.70 15.11
C THR A 92 27.83 38.22 13.67
N LYS A 93 28.80 37.54 13.05
CA LYS A 93 28.61 36.87 11.75
C LYS A 93 27.60 35.72 11.85
N LEU A 94 27.72 34.88 12.88
CA LEU A 94 26.78 33.78 13.11
C LEU A 94 25.35 34.31 13.35
N LEU A 95 25.20 35.34 14.19
CA LEU A 95 23.91 35.94 14.49
C LEU A 95 23.24 36.51 13.23
N LYS A 96 24.01 37.16 12.35
CA LYS A 96 23.50 37.63 11.04
C LYS A 96 23.03 36.48 10.16
N ALA A 97 23.79 35.38 10.11
CA ALA A 97 23.40 34.21 9.34
C ALA A 97 22.13 33.54 9.89
N VAL A 98 21.97 33.50 11.22
CA VAL A 98 20.75 33.02 11.87
C VAL A 98 19.55 33.92 11.57
N LEU A 99 19.72 35.24 11.62
CA LEU A 99 18.65 36.19 11.28
C LEU A 99 18.14 36.02 9.84
N VAL A 100 19.05 35.85 8.87
CA VAL A 100 18.67 35.59 7.47
C VAL A 100 17.89 34.27 7.35
N LYS A 101 18.33 33.22 8.06
CA LYS A 101 17.60 31.95 8.07
C LYS A 101 16.22 32.07 8.72
N LEU A 102 16.10 32.83 9.80
CA LEU A 102 14.81 33.08 10.47
C LEU A 102 13.84 33.85 9.57
N GLN A 103 14.33 34.82 8.79
CA GLN A 103 13.52 35.52 7.79
C GLN A 103 13.03 34.56 6.70
N SER A 104 13.91 33.72 6.14
CA SER A 104 13.50 32.73 5.13
C SER A 104 12.51 31.69 5.66
N LEU A 105 12.60 31.35 6.95
CA LEU A 105 11.65 30.45 7.59
C LEU A 105 10.29 31.12 7.82
N ALA A 106 10.26 32.42 8.12
CA ALA A 106 9.02 33.17 8.26
C ALA A 106 8.26 33.24 6.92
N GLU A 107 8.96 33.53 5.82
CA GLU A 107 8.39 33.54 4.46
C GLU A 107 7.80 32.17 4.11
N LEU A 108 8.54 31.08 4.36
CA LEU A 108 8.04 29.72 4.11
C LEU A 108 6.80 29.37 4.94
N ILE A 109 6.70 29.87 6.18
CA ILE A 109 5.52 29.65 7.02
C ILE A 109 4.31 30.38 6.44
N GLU A 110 4.49 31.60 5.93
CA GLU A 110 3.41 32.35 5.27
C GLU A 110 2.92 31.63 4.01
N ASP A 111 3.83 31.17 3.15
CA ASP A 111 3.50 30.39 1.95
C ASP A 111 2.72 29.11 2.30
N LEU A 112 3.19 28.36 3.30
CA LEU A 112 2.50 27.14 3.76
C LEU A 112 1.12 27.44 4.37
N GLN A 113 0.94 28.61 4.97
CA GLN A 113 -0.37 29.05 5.48
C GLN A 113 -1.32 29.44 4.35
N ASP A 114 -0.81 30.07 3.28
CA ASP A 114 -1.58 30.38 2.07
C ASP A 114 -2.03 29.10 1.35
N GLU A 115 -1.12 28.15 1.13
CA GLU A 115 -1.46 26.83 0.55
C GLU A 115 -2.48 26.08 1.40
N ASN A 116 -2.36 26.11 2.73
CA ASN A 116 -3.36 25.51 3.61
C ASN A 116 -4.73 26.19 3.52
N ARG A 117 -4.77 27.52 3.34
CA ARG A 117 -6.01 28.26 3.13
C ARG A 117 -6.65 27.88 1.79
N GLU A 118 -5.84 27.67 0.75
CA GLU A 118 -6.29 27.19 -0.55
C GLU A 118 -6.86 25.77 -0.50
N LEU A 119 -6.10 24.83 0.05
CA LEU A 119 -6.55 23.45 0.19
C LEU A 119 -7.86 23.34 0.98
N LYS A 120 -8.07 24.19 1.99
CA LYS A 120 -9.35 24.25 2.72
C LYS A 120 -10.51 24.73 1.85
N ARG A 121 -10.28 25.72 0.97
CA ARG A 121 -11.30 26.19 0.01
C ARG A 121 -11.68 25.10 -0.99
N ASP A 122 -10.68 24.38 -1.52
CA ASP A 122 -10.90 23.29 -2.46
C ASP A 122 -11.62 22.11 -1.80
N LEU A 123 -11.29 21.81 -0.54
CA LEU A 123 -11.96 20.76 0.22
C LEU A 123 -13.44 21.09 0.48
N LEU A 124 -13.77 22.35 0.78
CA LEU A 124 -15.16 22.79 0.88
C LEU A 124 -15.88 22.65 -0.47
N THR A 125 -15.25 23.10 -1.55
CA THR A 125 -15.83 23.03 -2.90
C THR A 125 -16.08 21.59 -3.34
N THR A 126 -15.16 20.66 -3.05
CA THR A 126 -15.33 19.23 -3.35
C THR A 126 -16.41 18.59 -2.48
N LYS A 127 -16.50 18.97 -1.20
CA LYS A 127 -17.57 18.53 -0.30
C LYS A 127 -18.95 18.95 -0.82
N ASP A 128 -19.10 20.18 -1.29
CA ASP A 128 -20.38 20.68 -1.82
C ASP A 128 -20.76 19.94 -3.11
N LYS A 129 -19.79 19.71 -4.00
CA LYS A 129 -20.00 18.89 -5.22
C LYS A 129 -20.40 17.46 -4.88
N LEU A 130 -19.81 16.85 -3.86
CA LEU A 130 -20.18 15.51 -3.41
C LEU A 130 -21.59 15.46 -2.84
N HIS A 131 -22.00 16.46 -2.05
CA HIS A 131 -23.37 16.55 -1.54
C HIS A 131 -24.38 16.64 -2.67
N MET A 132 -24.13 17.51 -3.66
CA MET A 132 -24.97 17.65 -4.84
C MET A 132 -25.08 16.36 -5.65
N VAL A 133 -23.98 15.64 -5.88
CA VAL A 133 -24.00 14.34 -6.57
C VAL A 133 -24.76 13.28 -5.75
N THR A 134 -24.59 13.29 -4.44
CA THR A 134 -25.30 12.36 -3.54
C THR A 134 -26.81 12.61 -3.61
N GLU A 135 -27.23 13.88 -3.58
CA GLU A 135 -28.62 14.29 -3.70
C GLU A 135 -29.21 13.87 -5.06
N GLN A 136 -28.52 14.17 -6.17
CA GLN A 136 -28.90 13.71 -7.51
C GLN A 136 -29.04 12.19 -7.60
N MET A 137 -28.11 11.45 -6.99
CA MET A 137 -28.17 9.98 -6.98
C MET A 137 -29.37 9.46 -6.17
N THR A 138 -29.72 10.13 -5.06
CA THR A 138 -30.90 9.76 -4.27
C THR A 138 -32.21 10.04 -5.02
N GLU A 139 -32.30 11.16 -5.74
CA GLU A 139 -33.45 11.48 -6.59
C GLU A 139 -33.61 10.47 -7.73
N GLN A 140 -32.50 10.10 -8.41
CA GLN A 140 -32.52 9.07 -9.44
C GLN A 140 -32.96 7.70 -8.88
N ALA A 141 -32.49 7.33 -7.69
CA ALA A 141 -32.89 6.07 -7.05
C ALA A 141 -34.39 6.05 -6.69
N GLN A 142 -34.94 7.18 -6.23
CA GLN A 142 -36.38 7.32 -5.98
C GLN A 142 -37.19 7.25 -7.27
N SER A 143 -36.73 7.89 -8.35
CA SER A 143 -37.38 7.81 -9.66
C SER A 143 -37.40 6.38 -10.21
N ILE A 144 -36.29 5.63 -10.09
CA ILE A 144 -36.23 4.23 -10.51
C ILE A 144 -37.18 3.38 -9.68
N ARG A 145 -37.22 3.59 -8.37
CA ARG A 145 -38.15 2.87 -7.48
C ARG A 145 -39.61 3.12 -7.86
N GLY A 146 -40.00 4.37 -8.10
CA GLY A 146 -41.35 4.71 -8.55
C GLY A 146 -41.72 4.06 -9.88
N SER A 147 -40.77 4.00 -10.84
CA SER A 147 -40.99 3.29 -12.10
C SER A 147 -41.16 1.78 -11.93
N ALA A 148 -40.43 1.16 -10.99
CA ALA A 148 -40.54 -0.27 -10.69
C ALA A 148 -41.88 -0.60 -10.01
N GLU A 149 -42.35 0.25 -9.09
CA GLU A 149 -43.66 0.11 -8.44
C GLU A 149 -44.81 0.25 -9.44
N ALA A 150 -44.73 1.19 -10.38
CA ALA A 150 -45.70 1.34 -11.46
C ALA A 150 -45.78 0.07 -12.33
N ILE A 151 -44.63 -0.51 -12.70
CA ILE A 151 -44.58 -1.78 -13.44
C ILE A 151 -45.20 -2.91 -12.61
N ALA A 152 -44.92 -3.00 -11.31
CA ALA A 152 -45.50 -4.02 -10.44
C ALA A 152 -47.03 -3.91 -10.31
N THR A 153 -47.58 -2.69 -10.27
CA THR A 153 -49.04 -2.47 -10.28
C THR A 153 -49.69 -2.83 -11.61
N MET A 154 -49.02 -2.58 -12.75
CA MET A 154 -49.54 -3.02 -14.06
C MET A 154 -49.56 -4.55 -14.18
N VAL A 155 -48.56 -5.24 -13.64
CA VAL A 155 -48.47 -6.72 -13.67
C VAL A 155 -49.51 -7.37 -12.75
N THR A 156 -49.86 -6.74 -11.62
CA THR A 156 -50.85 -7.27 -10.66
C THR A 156 -52.31 -6.96 -11.03
N GLY A 157 -52.55 -5.93 -11.85
CA GLY A 157 -53.88 -5.57 -12.38
C GLY A 157 -54.39 -6.50 -13.50
N GLN A 158 -53.53 -7.33 -14.08
CA GLN A 158 -53.93 -8.31 -15.09
C GLN A 158 -54.42 -9.58 -14.39
N GLN A 159 -55.71 -9.62 -14.06
CA GLN A 159 -56.41 -10.85 -13.71
C GLN A 159 -56.12 -11.91 -14.77
N ARG A 160 -55.55 -13.04 -14.34
CA ARG A 160 -55.46 -14.28 -15.11
C ARG A 160 -56.83 -14.64 -15.68
N SER A 161 -57.02 -14.32 -16.94
CA SER A 161 -57.89 -15.09 -17.82
C SER A 161 -56.95 -16.04 -18.55
N GLU A 162 -57.03 -17.34 -18.27
CA GLU A 162 -56.31 -18.31 -19.11
C GLU A 162 -56.78 -18.13 -20.55
N PRO A 163 -55.87 -17.96 -21.53
CA PRO A 163 -56.25 -17.78 -22.92
C PRO A 163 -56.98 -19.05 -23.39
N SER A 164 -58.16 -18.85 -23.97
CA SER A 164 -58.95 -19.93 -24.55
C SER A 164 -58.20 -20.53 -25.74
N TYR A 165 -58.41 -21.82 -26.01
CA TYR A 165 -57.80 -22.55 -27.12
C TYR A 165 -57.93 -21.82 -28.48
N ALA A 166 -58.99 -21.02 -28.67
CA ALA A 166 -59.22 -20.20 -29.86
C ALA A 166 -58.25 -19.00 -30.03
N ASP A 167 -57.59 -18.56 -28.95
CA ASP A 167 -56.66 -17.43 -28.97
C ASP A 167 -55.23 -17.88 -29.27
N ILE A 168 -54.89 -19.12 -28.91
CA ILE A 168 -53.59 -19.75 -29.21
C ILE A 168 -53.48 -20.08 -30.71
N ALA A 169 -54.59 -20.47 -31.35
CA ALA A 169 -54.61 -20.84 -32.77
C ALA A 169 -54.44 -19.66 -33.75
N ARG A 170 -54.47 -18.41 -33.26
CA ARG A 170 -54.46 -17.19 -34.11
C ARG A 170 -53.13 -16.41 -34.09
N MET A 171 -52.12 -16.86 -33.34
CA MET A 171 -50.83 -16.17 -33.25
C MET A 171 -49.84 -16.63 -34.35
N PRO A 172 -49.14 -15.71 -35.05
CA PRO A 172 -48.08 -16.07 -35.98
C PRO A 172 -46.80 -16.51 -35.24
N PRO A 173 -45.96 -17.40 -35.80
CA PRO A 173 -44.85 -17.99 -35.06
C PRO A 173 -43.60 -17.08 -35.10
N THR A 174 -43.30 -16.37 -34.01
CA THR A 174 -41.94 -15.85 -33.75
C THR A 174 -41.54 -15.94 -32.27
N SER A 175 -40.51 -16.76 -32.05
CA SER A 175 -39.53 -16.79 -30.94
C SER A 175 -40.02 -16.73 -29.49
N ARG A 176 -40.08 -17.95 -28.93
CA ARG A 176 -40.21 -18.39 -27.54
C ARG A 176 -39.35 -17.60 -26.53
N LEU A 177 -40.00 -17.06 -25.49
CA LEU A 177 -39.39 -16.74 -24.19
C LEU A 177 -39.52 -17.98 -23.29
N ASP A 178 -38.41 -18.45 -22.71
CA ASP A 178 -38.41 -19.47 -21.66
C ASP A 178 -38.47 -18.77 -20.29
N ASN A 179 -39.65 -18.82 -19.66
CA ASN A 179 -39.85 -18.53 -18.25
C ASN A 179 -39.92 -19.89 -17.52
N ALA A 180 -38.95 -20.21 -16.68
CA ALA A 180 -38.94 -21.42 -15.86
C ALA A 180 -39.12 -21.06 -14.37
N GLY A 181 -39.94 -21.86 -13.68
CA GLY A 181 -40.33 -21.71 -12.27
C GLY A 181 -39.23 -22.02 -11.22
N PRO A 182 -39.62 -22.17 -9.94
CA PRO A 182 -38.77 -21.86 -8.79
C PRO A 182 -37.85 -22.99 -8.29
N GLY A 183 -36.62 -22.61 -7.90
CA GLY A 183 -35.62 -23.38 -7.12
C GLY A 183 -34.34 -23.73 -7.91
N PRO A 184 -33.12 -23.82 -7.32
CA PRO A 184 -32.67 -23.60 -5.94
C PRO A 184 -31.89 -22.27 -5.78
N THR A 185 -31.43 -22.01 -4.56
CA THR A 185 -30.54 -20.93 -4.10
C THR A 185 -29.82 -20.15 -5.19
N ALA A 186 -29.97 -18.82 -5.16
CA ALA A 186 -29.32 -17.88 -6.07
C ALA A 186 -27.86 -18.27 -6.33
N PRO A 187 -27.42 -18.39 -7.60
CA PRO A 187 -26.02 -18.61 -7.90
C PRO A 187 -25.20 -17.45 -7.32
N PRO A 188 -24.02 -17.73 -6.75
CA PRO A 188 -23.13 -16.66 -6.31
C PRO A 188 -22.84 -15.74 -7.49
N GLY A 189 -22.88 -14.43 -7.23
CA GLY A 189 -22.62 -13.41 -8.25
C GLY A 189 -21.27 -13.63 -8.96
N PRO A 190 -21.07 -13.03 -10.14
CA PRO A 190 -19.98 -13.37 -11.08
C PRO A 190 -18.57 -12.94 -10.64
N THR A 191 -18.28 -12.78 -9.35
CA THR A 191 -17.06 -12.13 -8.87
C THR A 191 -16.10 -13.00 -8.05
N ASP A 192 -16.36 -14.29 -7.82
CA ASP A 192 -15.47 -15.09 -6.96
C ASP A 192 -15.19 -16.53 -7.46
N VAL A 193 -15.12 -16.72 -8.79
CA VAL A 193 -14.66 -18.00 -9.35
C VAL A 193 -13.13 -18.03 -9.33
N VAL A 194 -12.56 -18.85 -8.45
CA VAL A 194 -11.10 -19.05 -8.31
C VAL A 194 -10.65 -20.20 -9.21
N PHE A 195 -9.42 -20.15 -9.73
CA PHE A 195 -8.93 -21.13 -10.71
C PHE A 195 -7.63 -21.81 -10.29
N CYS A 196 -7.60 -23.14 -10.29
CA CYS A 196 -6.35 -23.90 -10.36
C CYS A 196 -5.86 -23.93 -11.80
N THR A 197 -4.58 -23.62 -12.05
CA THR A 197 -4.02 -23.64 -13.41
C THR A 197 -2.91 -24.68 -13.51
N ILE A 198 -3.00 -25.56 -14.49
CA ILE A 198 -2.00 -26.58 -14.82
C ILE A 198 -1.23 -26.09 -16.04
N ASP A 199 0.09 -26.07 -15.94
CA ASP A 199 1.01 -25.78 -17.03
C ASP A 199 1.47 -27.08 -17.68
N THR A 200 1.20 -27.21 -18.99
CA THR A 200 1.53 -28.39 -19.80
C THR A 200 2.71 -28.14 -20.74
N SER A 201 3.37 -26.97 -20.67
CA SER A 201 4.46 -26.57 -21.59
C SER A 201 5.69 -27.49 -21.62
N ARG A 202 5.81 -28.45 -20.70
CA ARG A 202 6.94 -29.38 -20.59
C ARG A 202 6.53 -30.83 -20.74
N ILE A 203 5.29 -31.08 -21.14
CA ILE A 203 4.82 -32.42 -21.44
C ILE A 203 5.34 -32.77 -22.84
N GLU A 204 5.89 -33.96 -22.98
CA GLU A 204 6.30 -34.50 -24.29
C GLU A 204 5.05 -34.71 -25.16
N ASP A 205 5.13 -34.48 -26.47
CA ASP A 205 3.96 -34.37 -27.36
C ASP A 205 2.97 -35.57 -27.25
N GLU A 206 3.48 -36.78 -27.01
CA GLU A 206 2.67 -38.00 -26.81
C GLU A 206 1.80 -37.97 -25.55
N GLN A 207 2.25 -37.30 -24.49
CA GLN A 207 1.51 -37.15 -23.23
C GLN A 207 0.61 -35.90 -23.21
N ASP A 208 0.85 -34.88 -24.07
CA ASP A 208 -0.02 -33.70 -24.18
C ASP A 208 -1.38 -34.05 -24.80
N GLU A 209 -1.40 -35.04 -25.70
CA GLU A 209 -2.65 -35.62 -26.23
C GLU A 209 -3.44 -36.36 -25.14
N GLN A 210 -2.76 -36.93 -24.14
CA GLN A 210 -3.40 -37.67 -23.06
C GLN A 210 -3.91 -36.76 -21.94
N LEU A 211 -3.27 -35.59 -21.72
CA LEU A 211 -3.68 -34.61 -20.72
C LEU A 211 -4.79 -33.65 -21.24
N THR A 212 -5.91 -34.20 -21.70
CA THR A 212 -7.05 -33.39 -22.15
C THR A 212 -7.82 -32.77 -20.98
N PRO A 213 -8.60 -31.69 -21.20
CA PRO A 213 -9.54 -31.19 -20.19
C PRO A 213 -10.50 -32.25 -19.64
N GLY A 214 -10.88 -33.23 -20.48
CA GLY A 214 -11.69 -34.36 -20.07
C GLY A 214 -10.94 -35.28 -19.09
N ALA A 215 -9.69 -35.63 -19.40
CA ALA A 215 -8.85 -36.44 -18.51
C ALA A 215 -8.61 -35.74 -17.16
N VAL A 216 -8.31 -34.43 -17.19
CA VAL A 216 -8.15 -33.61 -15.98
C VAL A 216 -9.44 -33.57 -15.16
N ARG A 217 -10.60 -33.43 -15.81
CA ARG A 217 -11.91 -33.47 -15.12
C ARG A 217 -12.12 -34.82 -14.43
N THR A 218 -11.94 -35.93 -15.13
CA THR A 218 -12.13 -37.28 -14.58
C THR A 218 -11.21 -37.53 -13.39
N LEU A 219 -9.93 -37.16 -13.51
CA LEU A 219 -8.97 -37.26 -12.42
C LEU A 219 -9.39 -36.42 -11.22
N THR A 220 -9.76 -35.16 -11.45
CA THR A 220 -10.13 -34.24 -10.36
C THR A 220 -11.39 -34.71 -9.65
N GLU A 221 -12.43 -35.09 -10.39
CA GLU A 221 -13.67 -35.61 -9.81
C GLU A 221 -13.44 -36.93 -9.06
N GLY A 222 -12.61 -37.84 -9.60
CA GLY A 222 -12.27 -39.09 -8.91
C GLY A 222 -11.59 -38.85 -7.56
N GLU A 223 -10.55 -38.02 -7.53
CA GLU A 223 -9.79 -37.75 -6.31
C GLU A 223 -10.62 -37.00 -5.26
N VAL A 224 -11.42 -36.00 -5.66
CA VAL A 224 -12.24 -35.23 -4.72
C VAL A 224 -13.38 -36.07 -4.14
N ARG A 225 -14.02 -36.94 -4.94
CA ARG A 225 -15.08 -37.84 -4.45
C ARG A 225 -14.54 -38.81 -3.39
N VAL A 226 -13.30 -39.29 -3.55
CA VAL A 226 -12.62 -40.15 -2.57
C VAL A 226 -12.26 -39.38 -1.31
N ASP A 227 -11.70 -38.17 -1.42
CA ASP A 227 -11.27 -37.36 -0.27
C ASP A 227 -12.47 -36.84 0.55
N GLN A 228 -13.55 -36.39 -0.09
CA GLN A 228 -14.73 -35.84 0.60
C GLN A 228 -15.81 -36.88 0.94
N SER A 229 -15.69 -38.13 0.45
CA SER A 229 -16.78 -39.13 0.53
C SER A 229 -18.12 -38.64 -0.05
N GLN A 230 -18.10 -37.66 -0.96
CA GLN A 230 -19.26 -37.14 -1.68
C GLN A 230 -19.26 -37.72 -3.09
N SER A 231 -20.23 -38.56 -3.44
CA SER A 231 -20.29 -39.26 -4.72
C SER A 231 -20.79 -38.39 -5.88
N ASP A 232 -21.50 -37.31 -5.59
CA ASP A 232 -22.12 -36.38 -6.53
C ASP A 232 -21.25 -35.15 -6.84
N TRP A 233 -20.07 -35.02 -6.20
CA TRP A 233 -19.17 -33.90 -6.47
C TRP A 233 -18.72 -33.88 -7.94
N ARG A 234 -18.77 -32.70 -8.55
CA ARG A 234 -18.33 -32.44 -9.93
C ARG A 234 -17.56 -31.14 -10.03
N CYS A 235 -16.63 -31.08 -10.97
CA CYS A 235 -15.90 -29.85 -11.28
C CYS A 235 -16.86 -28.79 -11.83
N LEU A 236 -16.71 -27.54 -11.38
CA LEU A 236 -17.49 -26.42 -11.92
C LEU A 236 -17.22 -26.22 -13.41
N ALA A 237 -15.93 -26.12 -13.80
CA ALA A 237 -15.51 -26.10 -15.19
C ALA A 237 -14.04 -26.52 -15.33
N VAL A 238 -13.70 -27.12 -16.48
CA VAL A 238 -12.30 -27.39 -16.87
C VAL A 238 -12.12 -26.89 -18.30
N THR A 239 -11.14 -26.00 -18.53
CA THR A 239 -10.94 -25.31 -19.81
C THR A 239 -9.47 -25.37 -20.25
N LYS A 240 -9.19 -25.52 -21.55
CA LYS A 240 -7.84 -25.39 -22.13
C LYS A 240 -7.70 -23.98 -22.73
N ASP A 241 -6.60 -23.29 -22.43
CA ASP A 241 -6.30 -22.00 -23.04
C ASP A 241 -5.84 -22.23 -24.51
N PRO A 242 -6.47 -21.59 -25.52
CA PRO A 242 -6.07 -21.78 -26.91
C PRO A 242 -4.72 -21.13 -27.25
N LYS A 243 -4.25 -20.17 -26.46
CA LYS A 243 -3.02 -19.40 -26.72
C LYS A 243 -1.82 -19.87 -25.92
N LYS A 244 -2.06 -20.61 -24.84
CA LYS A 244 -1.02 -21.07 -23.90
C LYS A 244 -1.24 -22.56 -23.59
N PRO A 245 -0.18 -23.36 -23.43
CA PRO A 245 -0.29 -24.76 -23.01
C PRO A 245 -0.69 -24.83 -21.52
N ARG A 246 -1.94 -24.46 -21.22
CA ARG A 246 -2.48 -24.34 -19.87
C ARG A 246 -3.90 -24.89 -19.81
N ILE A 247 -4.20 -25.59 -18.73
CA ILE A 247 -5.55 -26.07 -18.40
C ILE A 247 -5.98 -25.40 -17.09
N ARG A 248 -7.20 -24.89 -17.02
CA ARG A 248 -7.76 -24.22 -15.83
C ARG A 248 -8.95 -25.01 -15.29
N ILE A 249 -8.96 -25.22 -13.98
CA ILE A 249 -10.07 -25.81 -13.23
C ILE A 249 -10.72 -24.69 -12.43
N ALA A 250 -11.99 -24.40 -12.70
CA ALA A 250 -12.77 -23.44 -11.94
C ALA A 250 -13.25 -24.08 -10.62
N CYS A 251 -13.11 -23.35 -9.51
CA CYS A 251 -13.49 -23.76 -8.18
C CYS A 251 -14.56 -22.81 -7.64
N ARG A 252 -15.50 -23.32 -6.82
CA ARG A 252 -16.62 -22.54 -6.29
C ARG A 252 -16.24 -21.57 -5.16
N ASN A 253 -15.21 -21.93 -4.38
CA ASN A 253 -14.72 -21.16 -3.23
C ASN A 253 -13.22 -21.48 -2.98
N GLU A 254 -12.63 -20.79 -2.00
CA GLU A 254 -11.21 -20.92 -1.66
C GLU A 254 -10.90 -22.30 -1.02
N GLU A 255 -11.85 -22.90 -0.33
CA GLU A 255 -11.71 -24.25 0.24
C GLU A 255 -11.64 -25.33 -0.85
N GLU A 256 -12.53 -25.27 -1.84
CA GLU A 256 -12.51 -26.15 -3.01
C GLU A 256 -11.23 -25.92 -3.82
N HIS A 257 -10.82 -24.66 -3.99
CA HIS A 257 -9.59 -24.29 -4.67
C HIS A 257 -8.35 -24.91 -4.01
N THR A 258 -8.18 -24.73 -2.70
CA THR A 258 -7.03 -25.28 -1.96
C THR A 258 -7.01 -26.80 -1.98
N MET A 259 -8.18 -27.44 -1.88
CA MET A 259 -8.32 -28.89 -1.96
C MET A 259 -7.98 -29.44 -3.35
N VAL A 260 -8.61 -28.93 -4.40
CA VAL A 260 -8.39 -29.36 -5.79
C VAL A 260 -6.92 -29.17 -6.15
N LYS A 261 -6.33 -28.04 -5.77
CA LYS A 261 -4.91 -27.75 -5.99
C LYS A 261 -3.99 -28.79 -5.36
N ARG A 262 -4.28 -29.21 -4.11
CA ARG A 262 -3.53 -30.24 -3.37
C ARG A 262 -3.66 -31.62 -4.04
N LEU A 263 -4.90 -32.07 -4.28
CA LEU A 263 -5.20 -33.42 -4.78
C LEU A 263 -4.70 -33.60 -6.22
N VAL A 264 -5.07 -32.67 -7.10
CA VAL A 264 -4.66 -32.73 -8.50
C VAL A 264 -3.17 -32.53 -8.62
N GLY A 265 -2.60 -31.55 -7.90
CA GLY A 265 -1.17 -31.24 -7.94
C GLY A 265 -0.28 -32.44 -7.60
N ALA A 266 -0.73 -33.34 -6.73
CA ALA A 266 -0.01 -34.56 -6.36
C ALA A 266 -0.08 -35.68 -7.42
N LYS A 267 -1.06 -35.64 -8.32
CA LYS A 267 -1.34 -36.69 -9.32
C LYS A 267 -1.02 -36.29 -10.75
N LEU A 268 -0.44 -35.11 -10.95
CA LEU A 268 -0.04 -34.64 -12.28
C LEU A 268 1.12 -35.50 -12.83
N PRO A 269 1.09 -35.86 -14.12
CA PRO A 269 2.16 -36.62 -14.74
C PRO A 269 3.43 -35.78 -14.91
N ARG A 270 4.52 -36.47 -15.25
CA ARG A 270 5.83 -35.85 -15.44
C ARG A 270 5.76 -34.78 -16.55
N GLY A 271 6.26 -33.59 -16.26
CA GLY A 271 6.20 -32.44 -17.19
C GLY A 271 4.99 -31.53 -16.96
N ALA A 272 3.86 -32.06 -16.50
CA ALA A 272 2.73 -31.24 -16.04
C ALA A 272 3.03 -30.69 -14.64
N ARG A 273 2.64 -29.44 -14.39
CA ARG A 273 2.74 -28.86 -13.04
C ARG A 273 1.59 -27.94 -12.71
N MET A 274 1.14 -28.01 -11.46
CA MET A 274 0.20 -27.04 -10.92
C MET A 274 0.94 -25.70 -10.76
N LEU A 275 0.44 -24.66 -11.41
CA LEU A 275 0.94 -23.31 -11.23
C LEU A 275 0.62 -22.83 -9.81
N ARG A 276 1.49 -21.94 -9.32
CA ARG A 276 1.21 -21.19 -8.09
C ARG A 276 0.05 -20.24 -8.34
N ASP A 277 -0.55 -19.77 -7.26
CA ASP A 277 -1.63 -18.78 -7.35
C ASP A 277 -1.15 -17.57 -8.12
N GLU A 278 -2.06 -17.00 -8.92
CA GLU A 278 -1.80 -15.74 -9.58
C GLU A 278 -1.66 -14.68 -8.48
N LEU A 279 -0.50 -14.06 -8.43
CA LEU A 279 -0.21 -13.01 -7.45
C LEU A 279 -0.28 -11.66 -8.14
N TYR A 280 -0.88 -10.70 -7.46
CA TYR A 280 -1.09 -9.34 -7.94
C TYR A 280 -0.12 -8.40 -7.24
N PRO A 281 0.99 -8.02 -7.89
CA PRO A 281 2.02 -7.20 -7.25
C PRO A 281 1.62 -5.71 -7.23
N VAL A 282 1.73 -5.10 -6.06
CA VAL A 282 1.56 -3.66 -5.85
C VAL A 282 2.88 -3.10 -5.31
N LYS A 283 3.40 -2.06 -5.95
CA LYS A 283 4.56 -1.33 -5.46
C LYS A 283 4.10 -0.35 -4.38
N VAL A 284 4.83 -0.27 -3.27
CA VAL A 284 4.57 0.71 -2.20
C VAL A 284 5.85 1.51 -1.94
N ASP A 285 5.79 2.81 -2.17
CA ASP A 285 6.88 3.78 -1.94
C ASP A 285 6.79 4.37 -0.52
N TYR A 286 7.93 4.86 0.01
CA TYR A 286 8.05 5.50 1.33
C TYR A 286 7.74 4.61 2.53
N VAL A 287 8.16 3.35 2.46
CA VAL A 287 7.97 2.37 3.54
C VAL A 287 9.20 2.32 4.45
N SER A 288 8.98 2.26 5.77
CA SER A 288 10.04 2.09 6.75
C SER A 288 10.77 0.76 6.55
N ARG A 289 12.10 0.81 6.48
CA ARG A 289 12.95 -0.35 6.28
C ARG A 289 12.77 -1.40 7.36
N THR A 290 12.63 -1.01 8.61
CA THR A 290 12.54 -1.93 9.77
C THR A 290 11.25 -2.74 9.79
N VAL A 291 10.22 -2.30 9.07
CA VAL A 291 8.96 -3.03 8.92
C VAL A 291 9.14 -4.26 8.02
N VAL A 292 10.00 -4.15 7.00
CA VAL A 292 10.13 -5.16 5.95
C VAL A 292 11.43 -5.96 6.06
N VAL A 293 12.52 -5.31 6.46
CA VAL A 293 13.88 -5.85 6.46
C VAL A 293 14.40 -5.94 7.89
N ASP A 294 14.99 -7.08 8.25
CA ASP A 294 15.59 -7.32 9.56
C ASP A 294 17.06 -6.83 9.65
N GLU A 295 17.67 -7.02 10.82
CA GLU A 295 19.06 -6.68 11.09
C GLU A 295 20.04 -7.49 10.23
N ALA A 296 19.66 -8.70 9.81
CA ALA A 296 20.43 -9.55 8.91
C ALA A 296 20.29 -9.15 7.43
N ASN A 297 19.62 -8.02 7.14
CA ASN A 297 19.36 -7.53 5.79
C ASN A 297 18.51 -8.50 4.94
N ALA A 298 17.72 -9.35 5.60
CA ALA A 298 16.77 -10.29 5.02
C ALA A 298 15.33 -9.76 5.15
N ILE A 299 14.37 -10.36 4.42
CA ILE A 299 12.95 -10.01 4.59
C ILE A 299 12.48 -10.62 5.90
N ARG A 300 11.83 -9.83 6.76
CA ARG A 300 11.25 -10.31 8.02
C ARG A 300 10.20 -11.39 7.77
N SER A 301 10.27 -12.49 8.53
CA SER A 301 9.37 -13.64 8.39
C SER A 301 7.89 -13.35 8.69
N GLY A 302 7.58 -12.26 9.40
CA GLY A 302 6.20 -11.81 9.69
C GLY A 302 5.71 -10.62 8.87
N ALA A 303 6.56 -10.00 8.03
CA ALA A 303 6.21 -8.75 7.36
C ALA A 303 4.98 -8.86 6.46
N ALA A 304 4.82 -9.99 5.76
CA ALA A 304 3.66 -10.20 4.89
C ALA A 304 2.35 -10.26 5.70
N GLU A 305 2.35 -10.97 6.82
CA GLU A 305 1.16 -11.12 7.66
C GLU A 305 0.81 -9.81 8.38
N GLU A 306 1.80 -9.09 8.93
CA GLU A 306 1.61 -7.80 9.59
C GLU A 306 1.05 -6.75 8.62
N ILE A 307 1.67 -6.61 7.44
CA ILE A 307 1.20 -5.69 6.40
C ILE A 307 -0.18 -6.11 5.90
N GLY A 308 -0.44 -7.41 5.75
CA GLY A 308 -1.75 -7.92 5.35
C GLY A 308 -2.85 -7.53 6.35
N LYS A 309 -2.58 -7.70 7.65
CA LYS A 309 -3.51 -7.31 8.73
C LYS A 309 -3.78 -5.80 8.75
N GLU A 310 -2.76 -4.97 8.55
CA GLU A 310 -2.92 -3.51 8.55
C GLU A 310 -3.78 -3.00 7.38
N ASN A 311 -3.85 -3.74 6.27
CA ASN A 311 -4.58 -3.33 5.06
C ASN A 311 -5.87 -4.12 4.83
N ASP A 312 -6.21 -5.07 5.71
CA ASP A 312 -7.30 -6.02 5.50
C ASP A 312 -7.22 -6.71 4.13
N VAL A 313 -6.04 -7.28 3.83
CA VAL A 313 -5.75 -8.00 2.59
C VAL A 313 -4.90 -9.23 2.85
N GLN A 314 -4.99 -10.22 1.95
CA GLN A 314 -4.14 -11.40 2.02
C GLN A 314 -2.85 -11.20 1.19
N VAL A 315 -1.74 -10.99 1.89
CA VAL A 315 -0.40 -10.84 1.28
C VAL A 315 0.30 -12.20 1.25
N ALA A 316 0.61 -12.70 0.05
CA ALA A 316 1.33 -13.95 -0.13
C ALA A 316 2.84 -13.80 0.16
N LYS A 317 3.44 -12.66 -0.21
CA LYS A 317 4.84 -12.34 0.07
C LYS A 317 5.12 -10.85 -0.07
N VAL A 318 6.21 -10.41 0.53
CA VAL A 318 6.73 -9.03 0.41
C VAL A 318 8.16 -9.06 -0.13
N GLY A 319 8.52 -8.07 -0.94
CA GLY A 319 9.87 -7.86 -1.43
C GLY A 319 10.34 -6.43 -1.19
N TRP A 320 11.61 -6.26 -0.80
CA TRP A 320 12.24 -4.95 -0.68
C TRP A 320 12.89 -4.57 -2.02
N LEU A 321 12.56 -3.41 -2.57
CA LEU A 321 13.03 -2.95 -3.88
C LEU A 321 14.22 -1.99 -3.79
N SER A 322 14.32 -1.21 -2.72
CA SER A 322 15.43 -0.27 -2.54
C SER A 322 16.75 -0.99 -2.27
N ASN A 323 17.86 -0.31 -2.56
CA ASN A 323 19.19 -0.86 -2.30
C ASN A 323 19.31 -1.24 -0.81
N ARG A 324 19.77 -2.46 -0.56
CA ARG A 324 19.93 -3.04 0.76
C ARG A 324 21.27 -2.68 1.41
N ASP A 325 22.26 -2.29 0.61
CA ASP A 325 23.60 -1.97 1.06
C ASP A 325 23.70 -0.52 1.58
N VAL A 326 22.76 0.33 1.16
CA VAL A 326 22.61 1.70 1.67
C VAL A 326 21.51 1.69 2.73
N PRO A 327 21.84 1.93 4.02
CA PRO A 327 20.90 1.84 5.13
C PRO A 327 19.97 3.07 5.19
N LYS A 328 19.18 3.30 4.13
CA LYS A 328 18.14 4.32 4.14
C LYS A 328 17.01 3.87 5.07
N ALA A 329 16.53 4.79 5.91
CA ALA A 329 15.40 4.54 6.80
C ALA A 329 14.11 4.20 6.02
N TYR A 330 13.94 4.80 4.83
CA TYR A 330 12.79 4.61 3.96
C TYR A 330 13.20 4.07 2.59
N GLY A 331 12.29 3.32 1.98
CA GLY A 331 12.46 2.79 0.64
C GLY A 331 11.15 2.34 0.01
N SER A 332 11.28 1.58 -1.07
CA SER A 332 10.16 0.99 -1.79
C SER A 332 10.12 -0.51 -1.53
N MET A 333 8.91 -1.04 -1.39
CA MET A 333 8.63 -2.47 -1.35
C MET A 333 7.67 -2.86 -2.47
N VAL A 334 7.50 -4.16 -2.66
CA VAL A 334 6.43 -4.77 -3.43
C VAL A 334 5.68 -5.72 -2.51
N ILE A 335 4.36 -5.62 -2.48
CA ILE A 335 3.47 -6.58 -1.82
C ILE A 335 2.80 -7.41 -2.90
N TYR A 336 2.74 -8.73 -2.72
CA TYR A 336 2.12 -9.65 -3.65
C TYR A 336 0.82 -10.17 -3.04
N LEU A 337 -0.30 -9.72 -3.58
CA LEU A 337 -1.63 -10.06 -3.08
C LEU A 337 -2.17 -11.31 -3.78
N THR A 338 -2.99 -12.08 -3.07
CA THR A 338 -3.66 -13.26 -3.65
C THR A 338 -4.91 -12.90 -4.45
N LYS A 339 -5.54 -11.76 -4.15
CA LYS A 339 -6.78 -11.31 -4.80
C LYS A 339 -6.54 -10.08 -5.68
N LYS A 340 -7.14 -10.10 -6.88
CA LYS A 340 -7.08 -8.99 -7.85
C LYS A 340 -7.80 -7.75 -7.32
N ALA A 341 -8.98 -7.95 -6.73
CA ALA A 341 -9.81 -6.89 -6.20
C ALA A 341 -9.07 -6.08 -5.11
N ASP A 342 -8.37 -6.77 -4.20
CA ASP A 342 -7.56 -6.13 -3.16
C ASP A 342 -6.43 -5.27 -3.77
N ALA A 343 -5.76 -5.77 -4.81
CA ALA A 343 -4.72 -5.02 -5.51
C ALA A 343 -5.27 -3.77 -6.20
N GLU A 344 -6.41 -3.90 -6.87
CA GLU A 344 -7.10 -2.79 -7.54
C GLU A 344 -7.57 -1.75 -6.51
N ARG A 345 -8.09 -2.19 -5.36
CA ARG A 345 -8.48 -1.31 -4.26
C ARG A 345 -7.29 -0.50 -3.74
N LEU A 346 -6.18 -1.16 -3.38
CA LEU A 346 -4.99 -0.46 -2.88
C LEU A 346 -4.40 0.52 -3.91
N LEU A 347 -4.48 0.18 -5.20
CA LEU A 347 -4.05 1.07 -6.28
C LEU A 347 -4.98 2.27 -6.45
N ALA A 348 -6.30 2.07 -6.33
CA ALA A 348 -7.30 3.13 -6.44
C ALA A 348 -7.25 4.10 -5.24
N GLU A 349 -7.06 3.56 -4.03
CA GLU A 349 -6.89 4.36 -2.81
C GLU A 349 -5.56 5.14 -2.80
N GLY A 350 -4.54 4.64 -3.51
CA GLY A 350 -3.24 5.31 -3.65
C GLY A 350 -2.30 5.13 -2.46
N TYR A 351 -2.71 4.38 -1.42
CA TYR A 351 -1.93 4.15 -0.21
C TYR A 351 -2.05 2.71 0.30
N ALA A 352 -1.03 2.25 1.02
CA ALA A 352 -1.03 1.00 1.78
C ALA A 352 -0.31 1.21 3.10
N TYR A 353 -0.77 0.56 4.15
CA TYR A 353 -0.24 0.68 5.51
C TYR A 353 0.89 -0.32 5.77
N ALA A 354 1.94 0.11 6.45
CA ALA A 354 3.03 -0.75 6.87
C ALA A 354 3.71 -0.20 8.13
N GLY A 355 3.59 -0.91 9.25
CA GLY A 355 4.15 -0.50 10.54
C GLY A 355 3.48 0.76 11.08
N GLY A 356 2.18 0.92 10.85
CA GLY A 356 1.41 2.08 11.30
C GLY A 356 1.65 3.36 10.50
N GLN A 357 2.35 3.28 9.36
CA GLN A 357 2.58 4.40 8.43
C GLN A 357 1.97 4.08 7.07
N SER A 358 1.54 5.11 6.33
CA SER A 358 1.03 4.97 4.97
C SER A 358 2.15 5.16 3.95
N GLY A 359 2.37 4.16 3.10
CA GLY A 359 3.19 4.26 1.90
C GLY A 359 2.33 4.51 0.65
N ARG A 360 2.90 5.11 -0.39
CA ARG A 360 2.19 5.43 -1.64
C ARG A 360 2.19 4.23 -2.59
N THR A 361 1.02 3.79 -3.03
CA THR A 361 0.91 2.64 -3.95
C THR A 361 1.10 3.05 -5.41
N LYS A 362 1.66 2.14 -6.21
CA LYS A 362 1.80 2.24 -7.67
C LYS A 362 1.71 0.86 -8.29
N VAL A 363 1.35 0.82 -9.57
CA VAL A 363 1.42 -0.41 -10.36
C VAL A 363 2.84 -0.95 -10.33
N PHE A 364 3.00 -2.23 -10.00
CA PHE A 364 4.31 -2.86 -10.06
C PHE A 364 4.65 -3.22 -11.50
N GLU A 365 5.59 -2.49 -12.09
CA GLU A 365 6.12 -2.81 -13.40
C GLU A 365 7.16 -3.93 -13.28
N SER A 366 6.76 -5.14 -13.67
CA SER A 366 7.70 -6.24 -13.82
C SER A 366 8.64 -5.94 -14.99
N ARG A 367 9.84 -5.44 -14.70
CA ARG A 367 10.89 -5.28 -15.71
C ARG A 367 11.39 -6.66 -16.09
N PRO A 368 11.19 -7.13 -17.34
CA PRO A 368 11.76 -8.38 -17.80
C PRO A 368 13.27 -8.27 -17.60
N ARG A 369 13.85 -9.13 -16.75
CA ARG A 369 15.30 -9.24 -16.74
C ARG A 369 15.71 -9.76 -18.10
N LEU A 370 16.70 -9.13 -18.71
CA LEU A 370 17.35 -9.70 -19.88
C LEU A 370 17.87 -11.08 -19.45
N ASP A 371 17.41 -12.13 -20.12
CA ASP A 371 17.87 -13.49 -19.84
C ASP A 371 19.38 -13.54 -20.02
N GLN A 372 20.08 -13.75 -18.91
CA GLN A 372 21.52 -13.95 -18.87
C GLN A 372 21.81 -15.44 -18.93
N CYS A 373 22.59 -15.87 -19.91
CA CYS A 373 23.10 -17.23 -19.93
C CYS A 373 24.24 -17.35 -18.92
N TYR A 374 24.10 -18.19 -17.89
CA TYR A 374 25.15 -18.38 -16.88
C TYR A 374 26.37 -19.18 -17.38
N ASN A 375 26.32 -19.73 -18.61
CA ASN A 375 27.49 -20.37 -19.22
C ASN A 375 28.38 -19.33 -19.92
N CYS A 376 27.84 -18.58 -20.90
CA CYS A 376 28.61 -17.59 -21.67
C CYS A 376 28.50 -16.14 -21.12
N GLN A 377 27.70 -15.93 -20.08
CA GLN A 377 27.43 -14.64 -19.41
C GLN A 377 26.78 -13.55 -20.29
N GLN A 378 26.38 -13.88 -21.52
CA GLN A 378 25.70 -12.94 -22.43
C GLN A 378 24.24 -12.72 -22.02
N VAL A 379 23.75 -11.51 -22.28
CA VAL A 379 22.38 -11.07 -21.96
C VAL A 379 21.55 -10.91 -23.24
N GLY A 380 20.27 -11.24 -23.20
CA GLY A 380 19.32 -10.95 -24.29
C GLY A 380 19.46 -11.81 -25.54
N ARG A 381 20.20 -12.92 -25.47
CA ARG A 381 20.38 -13.90 -26.57
C ARG A 381 19.30 -14.99 -26.60
N GLY A 382 18.41 -15.04 -25.61
CA GLY A 382 17.28 -15.98 -25.58
C GLY A 382 17.65 -17.45 -25.33
N HIS A 383 18.86 -17.76 -24.87
CA HIS A 383 19.27 -19.11 -24.49
C HIS A 383 19.68 -19.19 -23.02
N LYS A 384 19.54 -20.38 -22.44
CA LYS A 384 19.96 -20.68 -21.05
C LYS A 384 21.27 -21.47 -21.06
N ALA A 385 21.90 -21.58 -19.89
CA ALA A 385 23.19 -22.26 -19.74
C ALA A 385 23.19 -23.70 -20.29
N HIS A 386 22.08 -24.44 -20.15
CA HIS A 386 21.95 -25.81 -20.64
C HIS A 386 21.70 -25.92 -22.15
N GLN A 387 21.43 -24.80 -22.83
CA GLN A 387 21.22 -24.68 -24.28
C GLN A 387 22.35 -23.88 -24.94
N CYS A 388 23.46 -23.68 -24.22
CA CYS A 388 24.51 -22.77 -24.63
C CYS A 388 25.67 -23.55 -25.26
N ASP A 389 25.86 -23.37 -26.56
CA ASP A 389 26.97 -23.99 -27.30
C ASP A 389 28.26 -23.15 -27.26
N LEU A 390 28.21 -21.95 -26.65
CA LEU A 390 29.38 -21.09 -26.49
C LEU A 390 30.30 -21.60 -25.36
N PRO A 391 31.62 -21.34 -25.46
CA PRO A 391 32.58 -21.70 -24.42
C PRO A 391 32.22 -21.06 -23.08
N GLN A 392 32.54 -21.78 -22.00
CA GLN A 392 32.26 -21.32 -20.65
C GLN A 392 33.07 -20.07 -20.32
N MET A 393 32.38 -19.00 -19.93
CA MET A 393 32.95 -17.73 -19.51
C MET A 393 32.85 -17.60 -17.99
N CYS A 394 33.97 -17.28 -17.35
CA CYS A 394 33.98 -17.00 -15.92
C CYS A 394 33.20 -15.73 -15.62
N GLY A 395 32.17 -15.86 -14.78
CA GLY A 395 31.35 -14.74 -14.33
C GLY A 395 32.10 -13.71 -13.48
N GLN A 396 33.27 -14.01 -12.93
CA GLN A 396 34.06 -13.07 -12.12
C GLN A 396 35.10 -12.31 -12.94
N CYS A 397 35.89 -12.97 -13.78
CA CYS A 397 37.04 -12.36 -14.47
C CYS A 397 36.90 -12.27 -16.00
N ALA A 398 35.79 -12.74 -16.56
CA ALA A 398 35.52 -12.76 -18.00
C ALA A 398 36.54 -13.55 -18.85
N LYS A 399 37.27 -14.51 -18.26
CA LYS A 399 38.14 -15.44 -18.99
C LYS A 399 37.41 -16.75 -19.31
N GLU A 400 37.78 -17.37 -20.42
CA GLU A 400 37.26 -18.67 -20.84
C GLU A 400 37.84 -19.84 -20.02
N GLY A 401 37.10 -20.95 -19.97
CA GLY A 401 37.63 -22.25 -19.55
C GLY A 401 37.47 -22.60 -18.06
N HIS A 402 36.81 -21.77 -17.25
CA HIS A 402 36.50 -22.11 -15.87
C HIS A 402 35.23 -21.45 -15.33
N HIS A 403 34.67 -22.05 -14.27
CA HIS A 403 33.53 -21.52 -13.54
C HIS A 403 33.97 -20.53 -12.44
N HIS A 404 33.10 -19.58 -12.07
CA HIS A 404 33.41 -18.59 -11.03
C HIS A 404 33.70 -19.20 -9.65
N SER A 405 33.22 -20.41 -9.37
CA SER A 405 33.48 -21.11 -8.09
C SER A 405 34.93 -21.56 -7.92
N VAL A 406 35.68 -21.69 -9.01
CA VAL A 406 37.10 -22.09 -9.03
C VAL A 406 38.02 -20.97 -9.51
N CYS A 407 37.49 -19.76 -9.64
CA CYS A 407 38.23 -18.60 -10.09
C CYS A 407 39.15 -18.09 -8.99
N THR A 408 40.44 -17.94 -9.30
CA THR A 408 41.47 -17.41 -8.40
C THR A 408 41.83 -15.94 -8.70
N GLU A 409 41.22 -15.37 -9.74
CA GLU A 409 41.45 -13.99 -10.16
C GLU A 409 40.79 -13.01 -9.20
N THR A 410 41.57 -12.04 -8.73
CA THR A 410 41.08 -10.94 -7.87
C THR A 410 40.50 -9.78 -8.67
N THR A 411 40.86 -9.67 -9.96
CA THR A 411 40.34 -8.61 -10.82
C THR A 411 38.98 -9.01 -11.38
N LEU A 412 37.94 -8.32 -10.92
CA LEU A 412 36.59 -8.55 -11.40
C LEU A 412 36.35 -7.84 -12.74
N LYS A 413 35.73 -8.55 -13.68
CA LYS A 413 35.33 -8.04 -14.98
C LYS A 413 33.97 -8.60 -15.39
N CYS A 414 33.05 -7.70 -15.69
CA CYS A 414 31.70 -8.03 -16.10
C CYS A 414 31.69 -8.34 -17.61
N VAL A 415 31.24 -9.53 -18.01
CA VAL A 415 31.12 -9.89 -19.43
C VAL A 415 30.08 -9.01 -20.14
N PRO A 416 28.87 -8.77 -19.60
CA PRO A 416 27.89 -7.89 -20.24
C PRO A 416 28.38 -6.47 -20.52
N CYS A 417 28.97 -5.79 -19.54
CA CYS A 417 29.25 -4.35 -19.61
C CYS A 417 30.74 -3.95 -19.58
N GLY A 418 31.66 -4.90 -19.35
CA GLY A 418 33.10 -4.64 -19.22
C GLY A 418 33.53 -3.99 -17.90
N GLY A 419 32.60 -3.67 -16.99
CA GLY A 419 32.87 -2.96 -15.74
C GLY A 419 33.61 -3.80 -14.67
N PRO A 420 34.20 -3.15 -13.64
CA PRO A 420 35.01 -3.79 -12.61
C PRO A 420 34.16 -4.46 -11.51
N HIS A 421 33.31 -5.41 -11.92
CA HIS A 421 32.45 -6.19 -11.03
C HIS A 421 32.11 -7.52 -11.67
N ALA A 422 31.69 -8.51 -10.88
CA ALA A 422 31.26 -9.80 -11.41
C ALA A 422 29.99 -9.66 -12.26
N SER A 423 29.85 -10.50 -13.28
CA SER A 423 28.74 -10.52 -14.25
C SER A 423 27.35 -10.77 -13.62
N PHE A 424 27.28 -11.16 -12.35
CA PHE A 424 26.04 -11.34 -11.58
C PHE A 424 25.80 -10.22 -10.54
N SER A 425 26.62 -9.17 -10.56
CA SER A 425 26.49 -8.02 -9.65
C SER A 425 25.24 -7.20 -9.94
N ARG A 426 24.56 -6.76 -8.87
CA ARG A 426 23.41 -5.84 -8.92
C ARG A 426 23.79 -4.43 -9.43
N ASN A 427 25.08 -4.11 -9.45
CA ASN A 427 25.59 -2.81 -9.89
C ASN A 427 25.83 -2.76 -11.41
N CYS A 428 25.60 -3.85 -12.14
CA CYS A 428 25.77 -3.89 -13.58
C CYS A 428 24.67 -3.10 -14.28
N LYS A 429 24.99 -1.91 -14.82
CA LYS A 429 24.04 -1.05 -15.56
C LYS A 429 23.39 -1.74 -16.77
N LYS A 430 24.05 -2.74 -17.37
CA LYS A 430 23.49 -3.49 -18.51
C LYS A 430 22.48 -4.57 -18.09
N LEU A 431 22.63 -5.11 -16.88
CA LEU A 431 21.66 -6.05 -16.30
C LEU A 431 20.54 -5.31 -15.53
N TYR A 432 20.88 -4.16 -14.96
CA TYR A 432 20.03 -3.33 -14.12
C TYR A 432 20.16 -1.86 -14.55
N PRO A 433 19.57 -1.47 -15.70
CA PRO A 433 19.58 -0.09 -16.16
C PRO A 433 18.87 0.81 -15.13
N SER A 434 19.46 1.98 -14.88
CA SER A 434 18.89 3.00 -13.98
C SER A 434 17.74 3.71 -14.70
N LEU A 435 16.64 4.01 -14.02
CA LEU A 435 15.47 4.69 -14.60
C LEU A 435 15.71 6.18 -14.99
N ASN A 436 16.92 6.70 -14.78
CA ASN A 436 17.28 8.11 -15.02
C ASN A 436 18.52 8.23 -15.91
N GLU A 437 18.53 7.58 -17.08
CA GLU A 437 19.40 7.94 -18.21
C GLU A 437 18.56 8.15 -19.46
#